data_AF-A0A9P8EX86-F1
#
_entry.id   AF-A0A9P8EX86-F1
#
_cell.length_a   1.000
_cell.length_b   1.000
_cell.length_c   1.000
_cell.angle_alpha   90.00
_cell.angle_beta   90.00
_cell.angle_gamma   90.00
#
_symmetry.space_group_name_H-M   'P 1'
#
loop_
_entity.id
_entity.type
_entity.pdbx_description
1 polymer ?
#
loop_
_entity_poly.entity_id
_entity_poly.type
_entity_poly.pdbx_seq_one_letter_code
_entity_poly.pdbx_strand_id
1 'polypeptide(L)'
;MVIAAENRQVTELRRMKGQMQWFMDMLEEQIDFEQSEEPLGLLKEAFHCLKRSKRSVVIAAQSLHVPYAPIGLRKAFDGCEEQPHEVLTEPDMPSVLQLLLDAASSSGCVVQRIEIGVSDASWPSSPQSWLVESIQQERRPSSMHAEEVHLNLQWHAISGHANKLAAQWLPLIIESTTRSLKRFSLSSDCDPDGFRGHLLDNVSFSDWYEGLEEISLARLCLREQQLHHFLKVHRTSLKRLNLTEMTIVGDWDRLISWISRNFELEQFTFERGYVPSNPGWNAKIYRARAWYTTGFQFHSKDEMSQDIELFINSQTAARQAEEKRKRKEIEQQEKDRSSRRSSRLSRTEGRKHYQQ
;
A
#
# COMPACT_ATOMS: atom_id res chain seq x y z
N MET A 1 23.32 -5.11 -60.59
CA MET A 1 22.22 -5.16 -59.61
C MET A 1 22.67 -4.36 -58.39
N VAL A 2 22.38 -3.06 -58.40
CA VAL A 2 22.75 -2.15 -57.31
C VAL A 2 21.62 -2.21 -56.30
N ILE A 3 21.86 -2.81 -55.14
CA ILE A 3 20.90 -2.80 -54.03
C ILE A 3 20.93 -1.37 -53.50
N ALA A 4 20.04 -0.54 -54.00
CA ALA A 4 19.66 0.70 -53.34
C ALA A 4 18.96 0.28 -52.04
N ALA A 5 19.74 0.06 -50.98
CA ALA A 5 19.20 0.20 -49.64
C ALA A 5 18.61 1.61 -49.59
N GLU A 6 17.28 1.70 -49.52
CA GLU A 6 16.56 2.95 -49.67
C GLU A 6 17.19 4.00 -48.76
N ASN A 7 17.68 5.11 -49.33
CA ASN A 7 18.33 6.21 -48.60
C ASN A 7 17.55 6.63 -47.33
N ARG A 8 16.24 6.40 -47.33
CA ARG A 8 15.33 6.55 -46.20
C ARG A 8 15.71 5.69 -44.99
N GLN A 9 15.98 4.39 -45.18
CA GLN A 9 16.40 3.48 -44.10
C GLN A 9 17.77 3.87 -43.52
N VAL A 10 18.71 4.29 -44.35
CA VAL A 10 20.03 4.75 -43.89
C VAL A 10 19.91 6.07 -43.11
N THR A 11 19.01 6.96 -43.51
CA THR A 11 18.76 8.23 -42.81
C THR A 11 18.04 8.00 -41.48
N GLU A 12 17.09 7.08 -41.43
CA GLU A 12 16.42 6.65 -40.20
C GLU A 12 17.40 5.99 -39.23
N LEU A 13 18.29 5.11 -39.70
CA LEU A 13 19.34 4.50 -38.88
C LEU A 13 20.32 5.55 -38.29
N ARG A 14 20.69 6.58 -39.07
CA ARG A 14 21.51 7.68 -38.55
C ARG A 14 20.76 8.51 -37.50
N ARG A 15 19.46 8.75 -37.69
CA ARG A 15 18.63 9.45 -36.71
C ARG A 15 18.55 8.66 -35.41
N MET A 16 18.27 7.36 -35.50
CA MET A 16 18.25 6.46 -34.34
C MET A 16 19.59 6.45 -33.60
N LYS A 17 20.71 6.35 -34.33
CA LYS A 17 22.05 6.43 -33.72
C LYS A 17 22.26 7.75 -32.97
N GLY A 18 21.83 8.87 -33.54
CA GLY A 18 21.92 10.18 -32.88
C GLY A 18 21.07 10.26 -31.61
N GLN A 19 19.86 9.69 -31.64
CA GLN A 19 18.98 9.62 -30.46
C GLN A 19 19.57 8.72 -29.37
N MET A 20 20.14 7.56 -29.74
CA MET A 20 20.80 6.67 -28.79
C MET A 20 22.02 7.32 -28.16
N GLN A 21 22.86 8.01 -28.95
CA GLN A 21 24.02 8.71 -28.40
C GLN A 21 23.60 9.80 -27.40
N TRP A 22 22.62 10.63 -27.77
CA TRP A 22 22.11 11.66 -26.87
C TRP A 22 21.53 11.08 -25.57
N PHE A 23 20.86 9.92 -25.65
CA PHE A 23 20.35 9.23 -24.47
C PHE A 23 21.49 8.70 -23.58
N MET A 24 22.56 8.16 -24.19
CA MET A 24 23.75 7.75 -23.46
C MET A 24 24.43 8.93 -22.78
N ASP A 25 24.59 10.06 -23.48
CA ASP A 25 25.20 11.28 -22.92
C ASP A 25 24.38 11.79 -21.72
N MET A 26 23.04 11.80 -21.82
CA MET A 26 22.16 12.17 -20.70
C MET A 26 22.26 11.20 -19.52
N LEU A 27 22.36 9.89 -19.77
CA LEU A 27 22.54 8.89 -18.71
C LEU A 27 23.89 9.06 -18.02
N GLU A 28 24.96 9.34 -18.77
CA GLU A 28 26.28 9.64 -18.23
C GLU A 28 26.24 10.90 -17.37
N GLU A 29 25.63 11.99 -17.84
CA GLU A 29 25.44 13.22 -17.03
C GLU A 29 24.64 12.95 -15.75
N GLN A 30 23.59 12.14 -15.82
CA GLN A 30 22.81 11.78 -14.65
C GLN A 30 23.61 10.92 -13.66
N ILE A 31 24.37 9.94 -14.14
CA ILE A 31 25.24 9.10 -13.31
C ILE A 31 26.32 9.96 -12.64
N ASP A 32 26.96 10.85 -13.41
CA ASP A 32 27.99 11.76 -12.90
C ASP A 32 27.40 12.69 -11.83
N PHE A 33 26.21 13.22 -12.07
CA PHE A 33 25.50 14.07 -11.10
C PHE A 33 25.15 13.28 -9.82
N GLU A 34 24.60 12.07 -9.95
CA GLU A 34 24.26 11.20 -8.81
C GLU A 34 25.49 10.73 -8.00
N GLN A 35 26.63 10.50 -8.67
CA GLN A 35 27.89 10.12 -8.02
C GLN A 35 28.65 11.31 -7.42
N SER A 36 28.30 12.54 -7.79
CA SER A 36 28.90 13.75 -7.23
C SER A 36 28.29 14.13 -5.87
N GLU A 37 28.97 15.00 -5.11
CA GLU A 37 28.39 15.60 -3.90
C GLU A 37 27.43 16.78 -4.20
N GLU A 38 27.27 17.14 -5.48
CA GLU A 38 26.49 18.30 -5.90
C GLU A 38 25.00 18.22 -5.52
N PRO A 39 24.29 17.08 -5.69
CA PRO A 39 22.88 16.95 -5.30
C PRO A 39 22.69 17.22 -3.80
N LEU A 40 23.56 16.65 -2.97
CA LEU A 40 23.52 16.85 -1.52
C LEU A 40 23.80 18.31 -1.15
N GLY A 41 24.75 18.96 -1.83
CA GLY A 41 25.07 20.38 -1.65
C GLY A 41 23.88 21.29 -1.93
N LEU A 42 23.23 21.10 -3.09
CA LEU A 42 22.04 21.87 -3.49
C LEU A 42 20.87 21.67 -2.53
N LEU A 43 20.62 20.42 -2.10
CA LEU A 43 19.57 20.13 -1.13
C LEU A 43 19.86 20.75 0.23
N LYS A 44 21.12 20.71 0.72
CA LYS A 44 21.52 21.38 1.96
C LYS A 44 21.27 22.88 1.90
N GLU A 45 21.55 23.53 0.77
CA GLU A 45 21.28 24.95 0.57
C GLU A 45 19.77 25.24 0.58
N ALA A 46 18.97 24.41 -0.09
CA ALA A 46 17.52 24.51 -0.09
C ALA A 46 16.94 24.37 1.34
N PHE A 47 17.37 23.35 2.10
CA PHE A 47 16.95 23.17 3.49
C PHE A 47 17.45 24.29 4.41
N HIS A 48 18.62 24.87 4.17
CA HIS A 48 19.09 26.07 4.88
C HIS A 48 18.17 27.27 4.64
N CYS A 49 17.76 27.49 3.39
CA CYS A 49 16.79 28.54 3.05
C CYS A 49 15.44 28.30 3.75
N LEU A 50 14.95 27.06 3.77
CA LEU A 50 13.72 26.69 4.48
C LEU A 50 13.85 26.89 6.00
N LYS A 51 14.97 26.51 6.60
CA LYS A 51 15.23 26.75 8.03
C LYS A 51 15.20 28.23 8.39
N ARG A 52 15.74 29.12 7.56
CA ARG A 52 15.68 30.58 7.78
C ARG A 52 14.25 31.10 7.87
N SER A 53 13.30 30.42 7.21
CA SER A 53 11.87 30.76 7.31
C SER A 53 11.21 30.35 8.64
N LYS A 54 11.94 29.64 9.53
CA LYS A 54 11.46 29.08 10.81
C LYS A 54 10.26 28.15 10.69
N ARG A 55 10.01 27.60 9.51
CA ARG A 55 8.93 26.62 9.28
C ARG A 55 9.50 25.21 9.38
N SER A 56 8.68 24.31 9.89
CA SER A 56 8.90 22.87 9.72
C SER A 56 8.78 22.51 8.24
N VAL A 57 9.50 21.47 7.83
CA VAL A 57 9.45 20.94 6.47
C VAL A 57 8.76 19.59 6.45
N VAL A 58 8.05 19.34 5.36
CA VAL A 58 7.51 18.03 5.00
C VAL A 58 8.39 17.47 3.90
N ILE A 59 8.93 16.27 4.11
CA ILE A 59 9.68 15.55 3.10
C ILE A 59 8.72 14.55 2.47
N ALA A 60 8.49 14.66 1.17
CA ALA A 60 7.69 13.70 0.43
C ALA A 60 8.58 12.99 -0.60
N ALA A 61 8.63 11.67 -0.52
CA ALA A 61 9.29 10.80 -1.48
C ALA A 61 8.22 9.86 -2.04
N GLN A 62 7.64 10.21 -3.19
CA GLN A 62 6.58 9.43 -3.82
C GLN A 62 6.98 9.07 -5.25
N SER A 63 6.67 7.84 -5.69
CA SER A 63 6.64 7.54 -7.13
C SER A 63 5.57 8.42 -7.77
N LEU A 64 6.06 9.46 -8.43
CA LEU A 64 5.29 10.57 -8.95
C LEU A 64 4.46 10.05 -10.13
N HIS A 65 3.19 9.69 -9.89
CA HIS A 65 2.20 9.54 -10.96
C HIS A 65 1.81 10.95 -11.45
N VAL A 66 2.79 11.70 -11.96
CA VAL A 66 2.54 13.00 -12.56
C VAL A 66 1.92 12.77 -13.93
N PRO A 67 0.81 13.43 -14.27
CA PRO A 67 0.28 13.45 -15.64
C PRO A 67 1.23 14.16 -16.64
N TYR A 68 2.41 14.60 -16.20
CA TYR A 68 3.41 15.29 -16.98
C TYR A 68 4.78 14.64 -16.77
N ALA A 69 5.43 14.22 -17.86
CA ALA A 69 6.80 13.74 -17.81
C ALA A 69 7.70 14.79 -17.11
N PRO A 70 8.67 14.36 -16.28
CA PRO A 70 9.65 15.25 -15.68
C PRO A 70 10.27 16.18 -16.73
N ILE A 71 10.53 17.43 -16.33
CA ILE A 71 11.13 18.44 -17.19
C ILE A 71 12.48 17.92 -17.70
N GLY A 72 12.61 17.74 -19.02
CA GLY A 72 13.77 17.14 -19.70
C GLY A 72 13.43 15.92 -20.55
N LEU A 73 12.48 15.09 -20.10
CA LEU A 73 12.16 13.80 -20.75
C LEU A 73 11.14 13.92 -21.90
N ARG A 74 10.33 14.97 -21.88
CA ARG A 74 9.27 15.20 -22.87
C ARG A 74 9.79 15.37 -24.31
N LYS A 75 11.05 15.75 -24.50
CA LYS A 75 11.67 15.88 -25.83
C LYS A 75 12.31 14.59 -26.36
N ALA A 76 12.66 13.66 -25.47
CA ALA A 76 13.40 12.43 -25.82
C ALA A 76 12.53 11.39 -26.54
N PHE A 77 11.25 11.31 -26.16
CA PHE A 77 10.36 10.22 -26.52
C PHE A 77 9.26 10.61 -27.53
N ASP A 78 9.33 11.79 -28.13
CA ASP A 78 8.46 12.13 -29.27
C ASP A 78 8.77 11.17 -30.44
N GLY A 79 7.99 10.08 -30.53
CA GLY A 79 8.10 9.04 -31.56
C GLY A 79 8.37 7.62 -31.07
N CYS A 80 8.50 7.37 -29.76
CA CYS A 80 8.42 6.01 -29.19
C CYS A 80 6.96 5.66 -28.90
N GLU A 81 6.50 4.49 -29.35
CA GLU A 81 5.18 3.95 -28.95
C GLU A 81 5.18 3.51 -27.47
N GLU A 82 6.36 3.20 -26.93
CA GLU A 82 6.59 2.91 -25.52
C GLU A 82 6.61 4.20 -24.70
N GLN A 83 5.94 4.17 -23.56
CA GLN A 83 5.84 5.35 -22.71
C GLN A 83 7.20 5.63 -22.05
N PRO A 84 7.58 6.90 -21.81
CA PRO A 84 8.86 7.27 -21.18
C PRO A 84 9.18 6.53 -19.86
N HIS A 85 8.14 6.08 -19.15
CA HIS A 85 8.25 5.33 -17.90
C HIS A 85 8.71 3.87 -18.08
N GLU A 86 8.71 3.34 -19.31
CA GLU A 86 9.18 1.98 -19.62
C GLU A 86 10.70 1.95 -19.86
N VAL A 87 11.28 3.10 -20.22
CA VAL A 87 12.72 3.23 -20.58
C VAL A 87 13.58 3.75 -19.42
N LEU A 88 12.99 4.51 -18.50
CA LEU A 88 13.67 5.01 -17.31
C LEU A 88 13.19 4.24 -16.10
N THR A 89 14.14 3.61 -15.40
CA THR A 89 13.88 2.88 -14.16
C THR A 89 13.21 3.80 -13.15
N GLU A 90 12.29 3.24 -12.36
CA GLU A 90 11.74 3.95 -11.20
C GLU A 90 12.89 4.50 -10.34
N PRO A 91 12.79 5.75 -9.85
CA PRO A 91 13.83 6.33 -9.00
C PRO A 91 14.09 5.44 -7.79
N ASP A 92 15.35 5.29 -7.39
CA ASP A 92 15.76 4.58 -6.17
C ASP A 92 15.24 5.35 -4.95
N MET A 93 13.97 5.11 -4.60
CA MET A 93 13.26 5.86 -3.56
C MET A 93 13.96 5.79 -2.21
N PRO A 94 14.51 4.63 -1.77
CA PRO A 94 15.26 4.61 -0.53
C PRO A 94 16.52 5.49 -0.55
N SER A 95 17.24 5.59 -1.67
CA SER A 95 18.42 6.47 -1.79
C SER A 95 18.04 7.95 -1.89
N VAL A 96 16.98 8.29 -2.63
CA VAL A 96 16.43 9.66 -2.67
C VAL A 96 15.95 10.10 -1.29
N LEU A 97 15.25 9.22 -0.57
CA LEU A 97 14.82 9.48 0.80
C LEU A 97 16.02 9.73 1.72
N GLN A 98 17.03 8.87 1.67
CA GLN A 98 18.25 9.04 2.47
C GLN A 98 18.92 10.38 2.19
N LEU A 99 19.07 10.76 0.91
CA LEU A 99 19.65 12.03 0.51
C LEU A 99 18.87 13.23 1.08
N LEU A 100 17.54 13.19 1.03
CA LEU A 100 16.67 14.23 1.60
C LEU A 100 16.80 14.30 3.13
N LEU A 101 16.85 13.15 3.80
CA LEU A 101 17.02 13.08 5.26
C LEU A 101 18.38 13.60 5.70
N ASP A 102 19.46 13.24 4.99
CA ASP A 102 20.82 13.68 5.28
C ASP A 102 20.99 15.19 5.05
N ALA A 103 20.38 15.73 3.98
CA ALA A 103 20.36 17.16 3.71
C ALA A 103 19.59 17.94 4.78
N ALA A 104 18.41 17.45 5.20
CA ALA A 104 17.60 18.07 6.25
C ALA A 104 18.30 18.04 7.61
N SER A 105 18.86 16.89 7.98
CA SER A 105 19.62 16.68 9.22
C SER A 105 20.85 17.57 9.28
N SER A 106 21.68 17.56 8.23
CA SER A 106 22.89 18.41 8.13
C SER A 106 22.57 19.90 8.19
N SER A 107 21.39 20.29 7.70
CA SER A 107 20.94 21.69 7.74
C SER A 107 20.40 22.09 9.11
N GLY A 108 20.13 21.13 10.00
CA GLY A 108 19.43 21.35 11.26
C GLY A 108 18.01 21.87 11.04
N CYS A 109 17.37 21.45 9.95
CA CYS A 109 15.98 21.76 9.67
C CYS A 109 15.07 20.83 10.48
N VAL A 110 13.97 21.36 11.01
CA VAL A 110 12.98 20.54 11.72
C VAL A 110 12.06 19.91 10.69
N VAL A 111 12.05 18.57 10.63
CA VAL A 111 11.13 17.83 9.78
C VAL A 111 9.92 17.43 10.60
N GLN A 112 8.76 17.94 10.22
CA GLN A 112 7.52 17.61 10.91
C GLN A 112 6.94 16.29 10.43
N ARG A 113 7.03 16.05 9.12
CA ARG A 113 6.40 14.89 8.48
C ARG A 113 7.27 14.33 7.36
N ILE A 114 7.30 13.01 7.26
CA ILE A 114 7.86 12.27 6.12
C ILE A 114 6.69 11.53 5.45
N GLU A 115 6.50 11.73 4.15
CA GLU A 115 5.48 11.06 3.34
C GLU A 115 6.15 10.18 2.30
N ILE A 116 5.90 8.87 2.33
CA ILE A 116 6.54 7.93 1.40
C ILE A 116 5.48 7.19 0.60
N GLY A 117 5.58 7.32 -0.72
CA GLY A 117 4.73 6.67 -1.71
C GLY A 117 5.49 5.55 -2.42
N VAL A 118 5.12 4.30 -2.16
CA VAL A 118 5.67 3.13 -2.86
C VAL A 118 4.62 2.59 -3.82
N SER A 119 4.84 2.83 -5.11
CA SER A 119 4.12 2.17 -6.20
C SER A 119 4.98 1.02 -6.70
N ASP A 120 4.37 -0.10 -7.04
CA ASP A 120 5.00 -1.13 -7.86
C ASP A 120 4.30 -1.04 -9.22
N ALA A 121 4.79 -0.12 -10.05
CA ALA A 121 4.27 0.05 -11.40
C ALA A 121 4.79 -1.04 -12.36
N SER A 122 5.63 -1.97 -11.88
CA SER A 122 6.35 -2.91 -12.72
C SER A 122 5.56 -4.18 -12.99
N TRP A 123 4.86 -4.22 -14.12
CA TRP A 123 4.46 -5.45 -14.80
C TRP A 123 5.08 -5.45 -16.21
N PRO A 124 5.81 -6.50 -16.67
CA PRO A 124 6.32 -7.68 -15.99
C PRO A 124 7.85 -7.69 -15.98
N SER A 125 8.48 -7.03 -15.01
CA SER A 125 9.89 -7.25 -14.70
C SER A 125 9.96 -7.51 -13.22
N SER A 126 10.28 -8.75 -12.86
CA SER A 126 10.64 -9.14 -11.50
C SER A 126 11.53 -8.06 -10.88
N PRO A 127 11.35 -7.70 -9.59
CA PRO A 127 12.29 -6.88 -8.86
C PRO A 127 13.69 -7.43 -9.11
N GLN A 128 14.52 -6.67 -9.81
CA GLN A 128 15.84 -7.17 -10.14
C GLN A 128 16.62 -7.21 -8.82
N SER A 129 17.00 -8.41 -8.38
CA SER A 129 17.53 -8.68 -7.03
C SER A 129 18.78 -7.87 -6.69
N TRP A 130 19.50 -7.36 -7.68
CA TRP A 130 20.70 -6.55 -7.51
C TRP A 130 20.41 -5.16 -6.92
N LEU A 131 19.22 -4.58 -7.14
CA LEU A 131 18.83 -3.29 -6.55
C LEU A 131 18.76 -3.38 -5.01
N VAL A 132 18.33 -4.53 -4.47
CA VAL A 132 18.25 -4.78 -3.02
C VAL A 132 19.64 -4.99 -2.41
N GLU A 133 20.57 -5.60 -3.15
CA GLU A 133 21.95 -5.85 -2.70
C GLU A 133 22.78 -4.57 -2.63
N SER A 134 22.58 -3.63 -3.57
CA SER A 134 23.23 -2.31 -3.55
C SER A 134 22.75 -1.45 -2.38
N ILE A 135 21.48 -1.57 -2.00
CA ILE A 135 20.84 -0.82 -0.91
C ILE A 135 21.39 -1.20 0.48
N GLN A 136 21.80 -2.45 0.68
CA GLN A 136 22.26 -2.94 1.99
C GLN A 136 23.66 -2.44 2.39
N GLN A 137 24.46 -1.94 1.45
CA GLN A 137 25.90 -1.76 1.72
C GLN A 137 26.26 -0.47 2.48
N GLU A 138 25.42 0.56 2.50
CA GLU A 138 25.76 1.82 3.18
C GLU A 138 24.55 2.53 3.78
N ARG A 139 24.03 2.06 4.93
CA ARG A 139 23.00 2.82 5.65
C ARG A 139 23.27 2.93 7.13
N ARG A 140 23.39 4.18 7.58
CA ARG A 140 23.35 4.55 8.98
C ARG A 140 21.98 5.19 9.23
N PRO A 141 21.26 4.82 10.30
CA PRO A 141 20.02 5.49 10.66
C PRO A 141 20.26 7.00 10.74
N SER A 142 19.41 7.78 10.08
CA SER A 142 19.51 9.23 10.17
C SER A 142 19.19 9.65 11.61
N SER A 143 19.96 10.58 12.16
CA SER A 143 19.72 11.16 13.50
C SER A 143 18.55 12.15 13.51
N MET A 144 17.67 12.10 12.51
CA MET A 144 16.70 13.15 12.25
C MET A 144 15.44 12.97 13.10
N HIS A 145 15.03 14.00 13.83
CA HIS A 145 13.75 14.01 14.52
C HIS A 145 12.60 14.29 13.55
N ALA A 146 11.79 13.27 13.24
CA ALA A 146 10.48 13.41 12.61
C ALA A 146 9.38 13.13 13.65
N GLU A 147 8.28 13.88 13.64
CA GLU A 147 7.16 13.59 14.55
C GLU A 147 6.12 12.63 13.93
N GLU A 148 6.03 12.63 12.60
CA GLU A 148 4.97 11.94 11.87
C GLU A 148 5.53 11.25 10.61
N VAL A 149 5.53 9.92 10.56
CA VAL A 149 5.85 9.18 9.33
C VAL A 149 4.56 8.67 8.73
N HIS A 150 4.25 9.18 7.54
CA HIS A 150 3.17 8.74 6.67
C HIS A 150 3.77 7.85 5.60
N LEU A 151 3.32 6.62 5.60
CA LEU A 151 3.70 5.64 4.61
C LEU A 151 2.44 5.29 3.85
N ASN A 152 2.29 5.90 2.68
CA ASN A 152 1.17 5.66 1.81
C ASN A 152 1.59 4.69 0.71
N LEU A 153 1.23 3.43 0.86
CA LEU A 153 1.52 2.39 -0.11
C LEU A 153 0.41 2.35 -1.16
N GLN A 154 0.56 3.16 -2.20
CA GLN A 154 -0.42 3.26 -3.28
C GLN A 154 -0.09 2.26 -4.41
N TRP A 155 -0.97 1.29 -4.63
CA TRP A 155 -0.98 0.28 -5.67
C TRP A 155 -2.30 0.33 -6.48
N HIS A 156 -2.18 0.49 -7.81
CA HIS A 156 -3.32 0.27 -8.71
C HIS A 156 -3.69 -1.23 -8.84
N ALA A 157 -4.56 -1.73 -7.95
CA ALA A 157 -4.99 -3.13 -7.91
C ALA A 157 -6.27 -3.34 -8.72
N ILE A 158 -6.13 -3.45 -10.04
CA ILE A 158 -7.15 -4.17 -10.81
C ILE A 158 -7.12 -5.68 -10.46
N SER A 159 -6.08 -6.19 -9.77
CA SER A 159 -5.86 -7.62 -9.53
C SER A 159 -5.40 -8.08 -8.14
N GLY A 160 -5.06 -7.17 -7.20
CA GLY A 160 -4.87 -7.47 -5.77
C GLY A 160 -3.76 -8.45 -5.36
N HIS A 161 -2.67 -8.57 -6.12
CA HIS A 161 -1.56 -9.49 -5.82
C HIS A 161 -0.74 -9.14 -4.55
N ALA A 162 -0.02 -10.12 -4.00
CA ALA A 162 0.87 -9.95 -2.85
C ALA A 162 2.03 -8.99 -3.16
N ASN A 163 2.27 -8.01 -2.28
CA ASN A 163 3.26 -6.95 -2.48
C ASN A 163 4.65 -7.38 -1.97
N LYS A 164 5.51 -7.83 -2.88
CA LYS A 164 6.90 -8.20 -2.54
C LYS A 164 7.81 -6.99 -2.39
N LEU A 165 7.56 -5.89 -3.11
CA LEU A 165 8.41 -4.69 -3.06
C LEU A 165 8.24 -3.91 -1.76
N ALA A 166 7.00 -3.64 -1.33
CA ALA A 166 6.77 -3.02 -0.03
C ALA A 166 7.34 -3.88 1.10
N ALA A 167 7.19 -5.21 1.03
CA ALA A 167 7.81 -6.09 2.03
C ALA A 167 9.35 -5.94 2.10
N GLN A 168 10.01 -5.55 1.02
CA GLN A 168 11.45 -5.28 0.98
C GLN A 168 11.80 -3.84 1.39
N TRP A 169 11.02 -2.87 0.94
CA TRP A 169 11.32 -1.44 1.12
C TRP A 169 10.95 -0.92 2.50
N LEU A 170 9.91 -1.49 3.12
CA LEU A 170 9.44 -1.06 4.43
C LEU A 170 10.53 -1.14 5.51
N PRO A 171 11.21 -2.30 5.71
CA PRO A 171 12.35 -2.35 6.63
C PRO A 171 13.39 -1.28 6.35
N LEU A 172 13.74 -1.07 5.07
CA LEU A 172 14.78 -0.13 4.65
C LEU A 172 14.41 1.33 4.93
N ILE A 173 13.15 1.69 4.71
CA ILE A 173 12.60 3.00 5.03
C ILE A 173 12.62 3.23 6.55
N ILE A 174 12.26 2.22 7.32
CA ILE A 174 12.19 2.34 8.78
C ILE A 174 13.59 2.48 9.36
N GLU A 175 14.54 1.69 8.86
CA GLU A 175 15.96 1.77 9.24
C GLU A 175 16.60 3.13 8.91
N SER A 176 16.15 3.84 7.88
CA SER A 176 16.65 5.18 7.56
C SER A 176 16.03 6.29 8.42
N THR A 177 14.88 6.03 9.05
CA THR A 177 14.18 6.98 9.91
C THR A 177 14.55 6.85 11.39
N THR A 178 14.24 7.88 12.19
CA THR A 178 14.42 7.80 13.64
C THR A 178 13.45 6.81 14.28
N ARG A 179 13.93 6.10 15.30
CA ARG A 179 13.07 5.23 16.13
C ARG A 179 12.13 6.02 17.04
N SER A 180 12.46 7.28 17.36
CA SER A 180 11.75 8.11 18.32
C SER A 180 10.60 8.91 17.70
N LEU A 181 9.61 8.23 17.13
CA LEU A 181 8.43 8.87 16.55
C LEU A 181 7.29 8.98 17.58
N LYS A 182 6.48 10.05 17.46
CA LYS A 182 5.22 10.14 18.19
C LYS A 182 4.06 9.53 17.41
N ARG A 183 4.06 9.67 16.07
CA ARG A 183 2.94 9.26 15.22
C ARG A 183 3.42 8.43 14.03
N PHE A 184 2.69 7.36 13.74
CA PHE A 184 2.92 6.49 12.61
C PHE A 184 1.60 6.25 11.85
N SER A 185 1.62 6.45 10.53
CA SER A 185 0.50 6.16 9.65
C SER A 185 0.94 5.25 8.52
N LEU A 186 0.23 4.14 8.33
CA LEU A 186 0.42 3.21 7.22
C LEU A 186 -0.90 2.97 6.50
N SER A 187 -0.98 3.38 5.25
CA SER A 187 -2.15 3.18 4.39
C SER A 187 -1.80 2.38 3.15
N SER A 188 -2.76 1.63 2.64
CA SER A 188 -2.76 1.15 1.27
C SER A 188 -3.99 1.67 0.53
N ASP A 189 -4.02 1.58 -0.79
CA ASP A 189 -5.19 1.77 -1.64
C ASP A 189 -5.81 0.44 -2.11
N CYS A 190 -5.34 -0.69 -1.56
CA CYS A 190 -5.85 -2.00 -1.89
C CYS A 190 -7.35 -2.09 -1.56
N ASP A 191 -8.15 -2.50 -2.54
CA ASP A 191 -9.56 -2.82 -2.33
C ASP A 191 -9.67 -4.08 -1.45
N PRO A 192 -10.37 -4.03 -0.29
CA PRO A 192 -10.63 -5.20 0.53
C PRO A 192 -11.24 -6.38 -0.25
N ASP A 193 -12.06 -6.13 -1.27
CA ASP A 193 -12.69 -7.17 -2.09
C ASP A 193 -11.71 -7.81 -3.10
N GLY A 194 -10.61 -7.11 -3.39
CA GLY A 194 -9.59 -7.50 -4.35
C GLY A 194 -8.44 -8.32 -3.78
N PHE A 195 -8.33 -8.45 -2.46
CA PHE A 195 -7.13 -8.97 -1.79
C PHE A 195 -6.69 -10.39 -2.28
N ARG A 196 -5.42 -10.56 -2.65
CA ARG A 196 -4.82 -11.87 -3.05
C ARG A 196 -3.47 -12.10 -2.38
N GLY A 197 -3.49 -12.09 -1.05
CA GLY A 197 -2.33 -12.43 -0.22
C GLY A 197 -2.33 -11.64 1.07
N HIS A 198 -1.22 -11.66 1.78
CA HIS A 198 -1.01 -10.79 2.92
C HIS A 198 -0.05 -9.69 2.49
N LEU A 199 -0.34 -8.44 2.85
CA LEU A 199 0.47 -7.31 2.38
C LEU A 199 1.89 -7.38 2.97
N LEU A 200 2.03 -7.98 4.15
CA LEU A 200 3.23 -7.87 4.99
C LEU A 200 3.63 -9.19 5.69
N ASP A 201 3.35 -10.34 5.06
CA ASP A 201 3.55 -11.66 5.67
C ASP A 201 5.00 -11.97 6.09
N ASN A 202 5.98 -11.31 5.46
CA ASN A 202 7.41 -11.55 5.67
C ASN A 202 8.12 -10.40 6.40
N VAL A 203 7.37 -9.45 6.96
CA VAL A 203 7.93 -8.28 7.62
C VAL A 203 7.66 -8.38 9.11
N SER A 204 8.70 -8.22 9.94
CA SER A 204 8.56 -8.13 11.40
C SER A 204 8.29 -6.68 11.78
N PHE A 205 7.14 -6.40 12.40
CA PHE A 205 6.67 -5.05 12.75
C PHE A 205 7.00 -4.60 14.17
N SER A 206 7.41 -5.51 15.05
CA SER A 206 7.49 -5.25 16.49
C SER A 206 8.45 -4.14 16.89
N ASP A 207 9.54 -3.96 16.15
CA ASP A 207 10.70 -3.21 16.63
C ASP A 207 10.96 -1.94 15.81
N TRP A 208 9.93 -1.46 15.12
CA TRP A 208 10.05 -0.36 14.16
C TRP A 208 10.30 0.99 14.82
N TYR A 209 9.49 1.31 15.82
CA TYR A 209 9.54 2.58 16.51
C TYR A 209 9.42 2.36 18.01
N GLU A 210 9.80 3.36 18.78
CA GLU A 210 9.71 3.34 20.24
C GLU A 210 8.81 4.47 20.70
N GLY A 211 7.92 4.19 21.66
CA GLY A 211 7.13 5.24 22.31
C GLY A 211 6.06 5.92 21.44
N LEU A 212 5.57 5.27 20.37
CA LEU A 212 4.46 5.79 19.56
C LEU A 212 3.25 6.16 20.44
N GLU A 213 2.75 7.38 20.27
CA GLU A 213 1.54 7.89 20.90
C GLU A 213 0.31 7.73 19.99
N GLU A 214 0.52 7.66 18.66
CA GLU A 214 -0.55 7.54 17.67
C GLU A 214 -0.20 6.58 16.56
N ILE A 215 -1.13 5.66 16.26
CA ILE A 215 -1.03 4.70 15.17
C ILE A 215 -2.28 4.80 14.30
N SER A 216 -2.10 5.00 13.00
CA SER A 216 -3.17 4.99 12.00
C SER A 216 -2.88 3.93 10.94
N LEU A 217 -3.76 2.94 10.78
CA LEU A 217 -3.62 1.88 9.79
C LEU A 217 -4.84 1.86 8.88
N ALA A 218 -4.64 1.86 7.57
CA ALA A 218 -5.73 1.90 6.60
C ALA A 218 -5.56 0.89 5.45
N ARG A 219 -6.62 0.13 5.15
CA ARG A 219 -6.71 -0.77 3.98
C ARG A 219 -5.59 -1.82 3.87
N LEU A 220 -5.10 -2.31 5.00
CA LEU A 220 -4.06 -3.34 5.05
C LEU A 220 -4.67 -4.73 5.29
N CYS A 221 -4.00 -5.79 4.83
CA CYS A 221 -4.29 -7.17 5.25
C CYS A 221 -3.16 -7.71 6.11
N LEU A 222 -3.46 -7.96 7.39
CA LEU A 222 -2.52 -8.43 8.40
C LEU A 222 -3.04 -9.71 9.07
N ARG A 223 -2.13 -10.51 9.64
CA ARG A 223 -2.53 -11.56 10.58
C ARG A 223 -2.83 -10.93 11.94
N GLU A 224 -3.81 -11.50 12.65
CA GLU A 224 -4.16 -11.05 14.01
C GLU A 224 -2.94 -10.95 14.93
N GLN A 225 -2.05 -11.96 14.88
CA GLN A 225 -0.84 -12.01 15.70
C GLN A 225 0.16 -10.90 15.37
N GLN A 226 0.26 -10.49 14.11
CA GLN A 226 1.18 -9.42 13.71
C GLN A 226 0.74 -8.08 14.29
N LEU A 227 -0.55 -7.75 14.13
CA LEU A 227 -1.11 -6.51 14.69
C LEU A 227 -1.08 -6.53 16.23
N HIS A 228 -1.40 -7.67 16.84
CA HIS A 228 -1.29 -7.87 18.28
C HIS A 228 0.11 -7.58 18.80
N HIS A 229 1.13 -8.17 18.17
CA HIS A 229 2.52 -8.00 18.58
C HIS A 229 2.99 -6.56 18.42
N PHE A 230 2.68 -5.92 17.28
CA PHE A 230 3.01 -4.53 17.01
C PHE A 230 2.41 -3.58 18.06
N LEU A 231 1.10 -3.68 18.30
CA LEU A 231 0.43 -2.81 19.27
C LEU A 231 0.94 -3.06 20.71
N LYS A 232 1.25 -4.31 21.06
CA LYS A 232 1.71 -4.67 22.41
C LYS A 232 3.00 -3.95 22.82
N VAL A 233 3.91 -3.68 21.87
CA VAL A 233 5.16 -2.94 22.14
C VAL A 233 4.86 -1.50 22.57
N HIS A 234 3.78 -0.91 22.09
CA HIS A 234 3.37 0.47 22.38
C HIS A 234 2.31 0.58 23.48
N ARG A 235 2.04 -0.48 24.24
CA ARG A 235 0.94 -0.54 25.21
C ARG A 235 0.90 0.62 26.20
N THR A 236 2.06 1.10 26.64
CA THR A 236 2.18 2.14 27.66
C THR A 236 2.26 3.56 27.07
N SER A 237 2.61 3.70 25.79
CA SER A 237 2.76 5.01 25.14
C SER A 237 1.57 5.39 24.26
N LEU A 238 0.87 4.39 23.71
CA LEU A 238 -0.17 4.60 22.71
C LEU A 238 -1.41 5.24 23.33
N LYS A 239 -1.80 6.39 22.78
CA LYS A 239 -2.96 7.19 23.18
C LYS A 239 -4.05 7.18 22.12
N ARG A 240 -3.68 7.16 20.83
CA ARG A 240 -4.63 7.21 19.72
C ARG A 240 -4.42 6.04 18.77
N LEU A 241 -5.49 5.33 18.45
CA LEU A 241 -5.48 4.23 17.48
C LEU A 241 -6.59 4.46 16.44
N ASN A 242 -6.23 4.46 15.17
CA ASN A 242 -7.18 4.50 14.05
C ASN A 242 -7.00 3.28 13.15
N LEU A 243 -8.08 2.52 12.97
CA LEU A 243 -8.13 1.34 12.09
C LEU A 243 -9.22 1.54 11.03
N THR A 244 -8.80 1.76 9.79
CA THR A 244 -9.69 2.10 8.68
C THR A 244 -9.70 0.98 7.63
N GLU A 245 -10.87 0.43 7.32
CA GLU A 245 -11.06 -0.57 6.24
C GLU A 245 -10.05 -1.73 6.26
N MET A 246 -9.71 -2.23 7.45
CA MET A 246 -8.66 -3.22 7.64
C MET A 246 -9.15 -4.64 7.36
N THR A 247 -8.30 -5.49 6.79
CA THR A 247 -8.52 -6.95 6.68
C THR A 247 -7.65 -7.69 7.69
N ILE A 248 -8.25 -8.55 8.52
CA ILE A 248 -7.53 -9.39 9.47
C ILE A 248 -7.72 -10.87 9.15
N VAL A 249 -6.60 -11.58 9.07
CA VAL A 249 -6.58 -13.04 9.06
C VAL A 249 -6.52 -13.51 10.51
N GLY A 250 -7.70 -13.79 11.06
CA GLY A 250 -7.90 -14.14 12.47
C GLY A 250 -9.25 -13.65 12.95
N ASP A 251 -9.35 -13.37 14.24
CA ASP A 251 -10.61 -13.01 14.90
C ASP A 251 -10.63 -11.53 15.33
N TRP A 252 -11.48 -10.76 14.66
CA TRP A 252 -11.72 -9.35 14.97
C TRP A 252 -12.35 -9.14 16.34
N ASP A 253 -13.30 -9.98 16.76
CA ASP A 253 -13.99 -9.84 18.05
C ASP A 253 -12.98 -9.99 19.19
N ARG A 254 -12.10 -11.00 19.07
CA ARG A 254 -11.00 -11.24 20.00
C ARG A 254 -9.98 -10.10 20.02
N LEU A 255 -9.53 -9.63 18.85
CA LEU A 255 -8.53 -8.56 18.74
C LEU A 255 -9.04 -7.25 19.35
N ILE A 256 -10.26 -6.84 19.00
CA ILE A 256 -10.87 -5.59 19.48
C ILE A 256 -11.12 -5.65 20.99
N SER A 257 -11.60 -6.79 21.51
CA SER A 257 -11.73 -7.01 22.96
C SER A 257 -10.38 -6.99 23.68
N TRP A 258 -9.31 -7.46 23.03
CA TRP A 258 -7.98 -7.39 23.60
C TRP A 258 -7.48 -5.94 23.66
N ILE A 259 -7.66 -5.16 22.59
CA ILE A 259 -7.29 -3.74 22.56
C ILE A 259 -8.00 -2.99 23.69
N SER A 260 -9.31 -3.19 23.84
CA SER A 260 -10.08 -2.47 24.87
C SER A 260 -9.63 -2.76 26.30
N ARG A 261 -9.19 -4.00 26.57
CA ARG A 261 -8.77 -4.42 27.91
C ARG A 261 -7.33 -4.06 28.25
N ASN A 262 -6.49 -3.77 27.24
CA ASN A 262 -5.05 -3.65 27.44
C ASN A 262 -4.49 -2.24 27.26
N PHE A 263 -5.20 -1.35 26.58
CA PHE A 263 -4.73 0.00 26.27
C PHE A 263 -5.53 1.07 27.00
N GLU A 264 -4.87 2.19 27.30
CA GLU A 264 -5.49 3.38 27.87
C GLU A 264 -5.59 4.47 26.81
N LEU A 265 -6.38 4.17 25.77
CA LEU A 265 -6.53 5.06 24.62
C LEU A 265 -7.37 6.29 24.99
N GLU A 266 -6.86 7.47 24.66
CA GLU A 266 -7.60 8.73 24.59
C GLU A 266 -8.56 8.75 23.39
N GLN A 267 -8.22 8.01 22.32
CA GLN A 267 -9.08 7.87 21.15
C GLN A 267 -8.91 6.51 20.49
N PHE A 268 -10.02 5.83 20.21
CA PHE A 268 -10.02 4.63 19.39
C PHE A 268 -11.08 4.74 18.29
N THR A 269 -10.61 4.89 17.05
CA THR A 269 -11.45 4.96 15.85
C THR A 269 -11.34 3.65 15.08
N PHE A 270 -12.47 3.11 14.68
CA PHE A 270 -12.58 1.93 13.86
C PHE A 270 -13.66 2.15 12.80
N GLU A 271 -13.35 2.03 11.51
CA GLU A 271 -14.35 2.28 10.47
C GLU A 271 -15.04 0.98 9.99
N ARG A 272 -14.26 0.05 9.44
CA ARG A 272 -14.74 -1.22 8.89
C ARG A 272 -13.67 -2.29 9.03
N GLY A 273 -14.11 -3.53 9.26
CA GLY A 273 -13.24 -4.68 9.37
C GLY A 273 -13.68 -5.80 8.46
N TYR A 274 -12.71 -6.44 7.82
CA TYR A 274 -12.92 -7.53 6.88
C TYR A 274 -12.15 -8.77 7.33
N VAL A 275 -12.67 -9.96 6.99
CA VAL A 275 -11.94 -11.23 7.12
C VAL A 275 -11.83 -11.90 5.76
N PRO A 276 -10.72 -12.59 5.45
CA PRO A 276 -10.63 -13.37 4.22
C PRO A 276 -11.74 -14.42 4.16
N SER A 277 -12.40 -14.55 3.01
CA SER A 277 -13.27 -15.69 2.74
C SER A 277 -12.40 -16.92 2.49
N ASN A 278 -12.78 -18.06 3.05
CA ASN A 278 -12.07 -19.32 2.80
C ASN A 278 -12.02 -19.61 1.29
N PRO A 279 -10.83 -19.86 0.71
CA PRO A 279 -10.77 -20.37 -0.64
C PRO A 279 -11.33 -21.79 -0.63
N GLY A 280 -12.35 -22.05 -1.44
CA GLY A 280 -12.53 -23.41 -1.96
C GLY A 280 -11.20 -23.84 -2.59
N TRP A 281 -10.89 -25.14 -2.56
CA TRP A 281 -9.55 -25.76 -2.71
C TRP A 281 -8.70 -25.36 -3.94
N ASN A 282 -9.15 -24.43 -4.81
CA ASN A 282 -8.43 -23.91 -5.98
C ASN A 282 -8.47 -22.37 -6.16
N ALA A 283 -8.92 -21.56 -5.19
CA ALA A 283 -9.07 -20.12 -5.42
C ALA A 283 -7.82 -19.31 -5.03
N LYS A 284 -7.04 -18.87 -6.03
CA LYS A 284 -5.97 -17.85 -5.93
C LYS A 284 -6.46 -16.43 -5.57
N ILE A 285 -7.68 -16.31 -5.05
CA ILE A 285 -8.36 -15.03 -4.77
C ILE A 285 -9.01 -15.13 -3.39
N TYR A 286 -8.50 -14.38 -2.42
CA TYR A 286 -9.10 -14.24 -1.10
C TYR A 286 -10.07 -13.06 -1.13
N ARG A 287 -11.32 -13.29 -1.56
CA ARG A 287 -12.33 -12.22 -1.38
C ARG A 287 -12.47 -11.95 0.11
N ALA A 288 -12.21 -10.74 0.59
CA ALA A 288 -12.55 -10.42 1.96
C ALA A 288 -14.07 -10.29 2.08
N ARG A 289 -14.62 -10.67 3.23
CA ARG A 289 -16.00 -10.38 3.59
C ARG A 289 -15.99 -9.38 4.72
N ALA A 290 -16.90 -8.41 4.69
CA ALA A 290 -17.11 -7.52 5.80
C ALA A 290 -17.48 -8.34 7.06
N TRP A 291 -16.69 -8.16 8.11
CA TRP A 291 -16.96 -8.68 9.45
C TRP A 291 -17.70 -7.66 10.28
N TYR A 292 -17.24 -6.41 10.25
CA TYR A 292 -17.93 -5.25 10.80
C TYR A 292 -18.31 -4.31 9.67
N THR A 293 -19.59 -4.02 9.52
CA THR A 293 -20.13 -3.18 8.44
C THR A 293 -20.25 -1.71 8.83
N THR A 294 -20.21 -1.42 10.13
CA THR A 294 -20.22 -0.08 10.70
C THR A 294 -19.04 0.11 11.63
N GLY A 295 -18.64 1.36 11.80
CA GLY A 295 -17.55 1.76 12.66
C GLY A 295 -18.00 2.22 14.05
N PHE A 296 -17.01 2.58 14.85
CA PHE A 296 -17.16 3.29 16.12
C PHE A 296 -16.03 4.30 16.29
N GLN A 297 -16.24 5.25 17.19
CA GLN A 297 -15.22 6.17 17.64
C GLN A 297 -15.41 6.43 19.13
N PHE A 298 -14.46 5.98 19.94
CA PHE A 298 -14.43 6.22 21.37
C PHE A 298 -13.41 7.30 21.72
N HIS A 299 -13.69 8.11 22.72
CA HIS A 299 -12.87 9.23 23.18
C HIS A 299 -12.35 9.03 24.61
N SER A 300 -12.53 7.84 25.18
CA SER A 300 -11.98 7.47 26.48
C SER A 300 -11.94 5.96 26.69
N LYS A 301 -11.13 5.53 27.66
CA LYS A 301 -11.07 4.14 28.14
C LYS A 301 -12.41 3.65 28.71
N ASP A 302 -13.14 4.52 29.41
CA ASP A 302 -14.40 4.18 30.06
C ASP A 302 -15.50 3.92 29.03
N GLU A 303 -15.62 4.82 28.04
CA GLU A 303 -16.53 4.67 26.90
C GLU A 303 -16.23 3.37 26.13
N MET A 304 -14.95 3.14 25.81
CA MET A 304 -14.51 1.92 25.15
C MET A 304 -14.86 0.66 25.97
N SER A 305 -14.67 0.68 27.29
CA SER A 305 -14.93 -0.49 28.15
C SER A 305 -16.42 -0.82 28.27
N GLN A 306 -17.29 0.19 28.19
CA GLN A 306 -18.74 0.03 28.28
C GLN A 306 -19.35 -0.40 26.94
N ASP A 307 -18.90 0.21 25.85
CA ASP A 307 -19.61 0.13 24.57
C ASP A 307 -19.02 -0.90 23.60
N ILE A 308 -17.79 -1.39 23.82
CA ILE A 308 -17.18 -2.33 22.88
C ILE A 308 -17.90 -3.68 22.83
N GLU A 309 -18.32 -4.22 23.97
CA GLU A 309 -19.07 -5.47 24.02
C GLU A 309 -20.47 -5.29 23.41
N LEU A 310 -21.09 -4.12 23.59
CA LEU A 310 -22.36 -3.77 22.95
C LEU A 310 -22.20 -3.70 21.42
N PHE A 311 -21.12 -3.07 20.94
CA PHE A 311 -20.76 -3.03 19.53
C PHE A 311 -20.58 -4.46 18.97
N ILE A 312 -19.73 -5.28 19.57
CA ILE A 312 -19.46 -6.67 19.12
C ILE A 312 -20.76 -7.49 19.06
N ASN A 313 -21.59 -7.40 20.10
CA ASN A 313 -22.87 -8.12 20.17
C ASN A 313 -23.85 -7.64 19.09
N SER A 314 -23.97 -6.33 18.87
CA SER A 314 -24.84 -5.77 17.83
C SER A 314 -24.43 -6.24 16.43
N GLN A 315 -23.13 -6.23 16.14
CA GLN A 315 -22.58 -6.67 14.86
C GLN A 315 -22.76 -8.18 14.67
N THR A 316 -22.57 -8.96 15.74
CA THR A 316 -22.82 -10.41 15.72
C THR A 316 -24.29 -10.73 15.42
N ALA A 317 -25.23 -10.04 16.06
CA ALA A 317 -26.66 -10.20 15.80
C ALA A 317 -27.01 -9.84 14.35
N ALA A 318 -26.46 -8.73 13.83
CA ALA A 318 -26.64 -8.33 12.43
C ALA A 318 -26.10 -9.38 11.45
N ARG A 319 -24.90 -9.92 11.70
CA ARG A 319 -24.31 -11.01 10.90
C ARG A 319 -25.20 -12.26 10.89
N GLN A 320 -25.67 -12.70 12.05
CA GLN A 320 -26.55 -13.86 12.16
C GLN A 320 -27.90 -13.65 11.48
N ALA A 321 -28.48 -12.44 11.58
CA ALA A 321 -29.73 -12.10 10.89
C ALA A 321 -29.55 -12.14 9.37
N GLU A 322 -28.45 -11.61 8.86
CA GLU A 322 -28.12 -11.63 7.43
C GLU A 322 -27.90 -13.05 6.91
N GLU A 323 -27.19 -13.90 7.65
CA GLU A 323 -27.02 -15.31 7.29
C GLU A 323 -28.36 -16.07 7.26
N LYS A 324 -29.25 -15.81 8.23
CA LYS A 324 -30.61 -16.38 8.25
C LYS A 324 -31.43 -15.92 7.05
N ARG A 325 -31.32 -14.65 6.65
CA ARG A 325 -32.00 -14.09 5.46
C ARG A 325 -31.51 -14.79 4.19
N LYS A 326 -30.19 -14.88 3.99
CA LYS A 326 -29.59 -15.56 2.83
C LYS A 326 -30.01 -17.03 2.71
N ARG A 327 -30.08 -17.76 3.83
CA ARG A 327 -30.57 -19.16 3.83
C ARG A 327 -32.01 -19.28 3.35
N LYS A 328 -32.91 -18.42 3.84
CA LYS A 328 -34.32 -18.39 3.41
C LYS A 328 -34.47 -18.05 1.94
N GLU A 329 -33.66 -17.12 1.43
CA GLU A 329 -33.66 -16.77 0.00
C GLU A 329 -33.21 -17.93 -0.89
N ILE A 330 -32.17 -18.67 -0.48
CA ILE A 330 -31.70 -19.87 -1.19
C ILE A 330 -32.79 -20.95 -1.20
N GLU A 331 -33.40 -21.26 -0.05
CA GLU A 331 -34.48 -22.23 0.05
C GLU A 331 -35.69 -21.85 -0.83
N GLN A 332 -36.05 -20.56 -0.87
CA GLN A 332 -37.14 -20.07 -1.70
C GLN A 332 -36.79 -20.21 -3.20
N GLN A 333 -35.57 -19.87 -3.60
CA GLN A 333 -35.13 -20.05 -4.98
C GLN A 333 -35.12 -21.52 -5.40
N GLU A 334 -34.75 -22.44 -4.51
CA GLU A 334 -34.78 -23.88 -4.78
C GLU A 334 -36.20 -24.43 -4.91
N LYS A 335 -37.14 -23.97 -4.07
CA LYS A 335 -38.57 -24.29 -4.19
C LYS A 335 -39.16 -23.79 -5.50
N ASP A 336 -38.84 -22.56 -5.89
CA ASP A 336 -39.30 -21.97 -7.15
C ASP A 336 -38.72 -22.71 -8.37
N ARG A 337 -37.44 -23.08 -8.32
CA ARG A 337 -36.79 -23.90 -9.38
C ARG A 337 -37.41 -25.29 -9.49
N SER A 338 -37.70 -25.93 -8.36
CA SER A 338 -38.31 -27.27 -8.33
C SER A 338 -39.74 -27.23 -8.87
N SER A 339 -40.53 -26.22 -8.48
CA SER A 339 -41.89 -26.00 -8.99
C SER A 339 -41.91 -25.73 -10.50
N ARG A 340 -40.94 -24.97 -11.02
CA ARG A 340 -40.76 -24.73 -12.46
C ARG A 340 -40.32 -25.98 -13.23
N ARG A 341 -39.56 -26.90 -12.61
CA ARG A 341 -39.20 -28.19 -13.22
C ARG A 341 -40.39 -29.14 -13.28
N SER A 342 -41.15 -29.28 -12.19
CA SER A 342 -42.34 -30.15 -12.14
C SER A 342 -43.44 -29.68 -13.11
N SER A 343 -43.65 -28.38 -13.25
CA SER A 343 -44.61 -27.81 -14.22
C SER A 343 -44.18 -27.95 -15.69
N ARG A 344 -42.87 -28.07 -15.97
CA ARG A 344 -42.38 -28.42 -17.31
C ARG A 344 -42.57 -29.90 -17.62
N LEU A 345 -42.32 -30.79 -16.66
CA LEU A 345 -42.50 -32.23 -16.80
C LEU A 345 -43.97 -32.62 -17.04
N SER A 346 -44.90 -32.04 -16.28
CA SER A 346 -46.34 -32.27 -16.45
C SER A 346 -46.89 -31.74 -17.78
N ARG A 347 -46.33 -30.66 -18.34
CA ARG A 347 -46.65 -30.19 -19.71
C ARG A 347 -46.16 -31.12 -20.82
N THR A 348 -45.01 -31.78 -20.63
CA THR A 348 -44.50 -32.79 -21.58
C THR A 348 -45.28 -34.11 -21.53
N GLU A 349 -45.80 -34.50 -20.36
CA GLU A 349 -46.66 -35.70 -20.22
C GLU A 349 -48.08 -35.43 -20.76
N GLY A 350 -48.65 -34.26 -20.49
CA GLY A 350 -49.95 -33.86 -21.05
C GLY A 350 -49.96 -33.76 -22.58
N ARG A 351 -48.82 -33.42 -23.22
CA ARG A 351 -48.68 -33.44 -24.69
C ARG A 351 -48.60 -34.84 -25.29
N LYS A 352 -48.11 -35.84 -24.55
CA LYS A 352 -48.06 -37.23 -25.01
C LYS A 352 -49.43 -37.90 -24.99
N HIS A 353 -50.33 -37.47 -24.09
CA HIS A 353 -51.70 -37.99 -24.03
C HIS A 353 -52.67 -37.40 -25.08
N TYR A 354 -52.30 -36.30 -25.75
CA TYR A 354 -53.11 -35.69 -26.81
C TYR A 354 -52.77 -36.17 -28.24
N GLN A 355 -51.84 -37.13 -28.38
CA GLN A 355 -51.40 -37.68 -29.67
C GLN A 355 -51.74 -39.17 -29.88
N GLN A 356 -52.68 -39.72 -29.10
CA GLN A 356 -53.23 -41.07 -29.35
C GLN A 356 -54.64 -40.99 -29.90
#